data_AF-A0A374UQQ2-F1
#
_entry.id   AF-A0A374UQQ2-F1
#
_cell.length_a   1.000
_cell.length_b   1.000
_cell.length_c   1.000
_cell.angle_alpha   90.00
_cell.angle_beta   90.00
_cell.angle_gamma   90.00
#
_symmetry.space_group_name_H-M   'P 1'
#
loop_
_entity.id
_entity.type
_entity.pdbx_description
1 polymer ?
#
loop_
_entity_poly.entity_id
_entity_poly.type
_entity_poly.pdbx_seq_one_letter_code
_entity_poly.pdbx_strand_id
1 'polypeptide(L)' 'MKYEKSCGAVVFTKENNEYKFLIVQQLQGFHGFPKGHMEADETEEQTALREIFE' A
#
# COMPACT_ATOMS: atom_id res chain seq x y z
N MET A 1 -12.15 19.01 11.68
CA MET A 1 -11.80 18.26 10.45
C MET A 1 -11.28 16.90 10.88
N LYS A 2 -11.83 15.80 10.36
CA LYS A 2 -11.17 14.49 10.48
C LYS A 2 -10.02 14.48 9.49
N TYR A 3 -8.79 14.31 9.97
CA TYR A 3 -7.63 14.10 9.11
C TYR A 3 -7.59 12.62 8.77
N GLU A 4 -7.81 12.27 7.50
CA GLU A 4 -7.64 10.91 7.03
C GLU A 4 -6.20 10.71 6.60
N LYS A 5 -5.57 9.67 7.15
CA LYS A 5 -4.23 9.24 6.78
C LYS A 5 -4.31 7.86 6.14
N SER A 6 -3.54 7.68 5.07
CA SER A 6 -3.41 6.39 4.39
C SER A 6 -1.95 5.98 4.38
N CYS A 7 -1.69 4.72 4.71
CA CYS A 7 -0.36 4.13 4.82
C CYS A 7 -0.27 2.90 3.90
N GLY A 8 0.92 2.62 3.37
CA GLY A 8 1.16 1.56 2.40
C GLY A 8 2.64 1.48 2.02
N ALA A 9 2.97 0.74 0.96
CA ALA A 9 4.37 0.61 0.52
C ALA A 9 4.54 0.46 -0.99
N VAL A 10 5.74 0.85 -1.46
CA VAL A 10 6.25 0.48 -2.78
C VAL A 10 6.91 -0.89 -2.67
N VAL A 11 6.12 -1.94 -2.88
CA VAL A 11 6.62 -3.33 -2.84
C VAL A 11 7.30 -3.64 -4.16
N PHE A 12 8.53 -4.17 -4.09
CA PHE A 12 9.29 -4.56 -5.26
C PHE A 12 10.05 -5.87 -5.05
N THR A 13 10.38 -6.53 -6.16
CA THR A 13 11.34 -7.63 -6.20
C THR A 13 12.36 -7.37 -7.31
N LYS A 14 13.52 -8.04 -7.23
CA LYS A 14 14.55 -7.98 -8.26
C LYS A 14 14.73 -9.36 -8.88
N GLU A 15 14.43 -9.48 -10.17
CA GLU A 15 14.54 -10.72 -10.95
C GLU A 15 15.28 -10.43 -12.25
N ASN A 16 16.24 -11.28 -12.65
CA ASN A 16 17.03 -11.11 -13.88
C ASN A 16 17.65 -9.70 -14.04
N ASN A 17 18.06 -9.10 -12.93
CA ASN A 17 18.59 -7.73 -12.85
C ASN A 17 17.58 -6.60 -13.19
N GLU A 18 16.29 -6.92 -13.22
CA GLU A 18 15.19 -5.96 -13.41
C GLU A 18 14.39 -5.80 -12.11
N TYR A 19 13.94 -4.57 -11.82
CA TYR A 19 13.02 -4.29 -10.73
C TYR A 19 11.58 -4.47 -11.19
N LYS A 20 10.81 -5.27 -10.45
CA LYS A 20 9.37 -5.43 -10.64
C LYS A 20 8.65 -4.84 -9.44
N PHE A 21 7.59 -4.10 -9.68
CA PHE A 21 6.80 -3.41 -8.65
C PHE A 21 5.40 -3.99 -8.58
N LEU A 22 4.86 -4.11 -7.37
CA LEU A 22 3.47 -4.50 -7.17
C LEU A 22 2.56 -3.29 -7.38
N ILE A 23 1.63 -3.41 -8.33
CA ILE A 23 0.63 -2.40 -8.64
C ILE A 23 -0.75 -3.03 -8.45
N VAL A 24 -1.61 -2.35 -7.68
CA VAL A 24 -3.01 -2.72 -7.48
C VAL A 24 -3.86 -1.97 -8.47
N GLN A 25 -4.67 -2.71 -9.24
CA GLN A 25 -5.69 -2.13 -10.10
C GLN A 25 -7.00 -1.99 -9.32
N GLN A 26 -7.41 -0.76 -9.08
CA GLN A 26 -8.68 -0.49 -8.42
C GLN A 26 -9.84 -0.61 -9.42
N LEU A 27 -11.01 -1.04 -8.92
CA LEU A 27 -12.24 -1.18 -9.72
C LEU A 27 -12.65 0.11 -10.42
N GLN A 28 -12.26 1.26 -9.87
CA GLN A 28 -12.55 2.60 -10.39
C GLN A 28 -11.65 2.99 -11.58
N GLY A 29 -10.74 2.10 -12.00
CA GLY A 29 -9.88 2.30 -13.16
C GLY A 29 -8.52 2.94 -12.87
N PHE A 30 -8.17 3.13 -11.60
CA PHE A 30 -6.88 3.70 -11.19
C PHE A 30 -5.89 2.61 -10.79
N HIS A 31 -4.61 2.87 -11.05
CA HIS A 31 -3.50 2.03 -10.62
C HIS A 31 -2.73 2.73 -9.52
N GLY A 32 -2.37 1.99 -8.47
CA GLY A 32 -1.61 2.52 -7.36
C GLY A 32 -0.82 1.45 -6.63
N PHE A 33 -0.06 1.89 -5.63
CA PHE A 33 0.60 0.98 -4.70
C PHE A 33 -0.38 0.47 -3.65
N PRO A 34 -0.14 -0.72 -3.05
CA PRO A 34 -0.95 -1.22 -1.94
C PRO A 34 -0.90 -0.23 -0.78
N LYS A 35 -2.08 0.24 -0.37
CA LYS A 35 -2.29 1.19 0.72
C LYS A 35 -3.76 1.20 1.13
N GLY A 36 -4.01 1.62 2.36
CA GLY A 36 -5.37 1.93 2.82
C GLY A 36 -5.37 2.85 4.02
N HIS A 37 -6.51 2.95 4.68
CA HIS A 37 -6.74 3.93 5.73
C HIS A 37 -6.15 3.45 7.05
N MET A 38 -5.58 4.39 7.81
CA MET A 38 -5.06 4.10 9.15
C MET A 38 -6.21 3.90 10.13
N GLU A 39 -6.16 2.82 10.91
CA GLU A 39 -7.10 2.56 12.01
C GLU A 39 -6.60 3.21 13.31
N ALA A 40 -7.47 3.32 14.32
CA ALA A 40 -7.24 4.20 15.49
C ALA A 40 -6.09 3.74 16.41
N ASP A 41 -5.71 2.47 16.35
CA ASP A 41 -4.73 1.80 17.21
C ASP A 41 -3.48 1.32 16.47
N GLU A 42 -3.33 1.68 15.19
CA GLU A 42 -2.20 1.29 14.37
C GLU A 42 -1.10 2.37 14.32
N THR A 43 0.17 1.95 14.31
CA THR A 43 1.25 2.76 13.75
C THR A 43 1.18 2.74 12.22
N GLU A 44 1.85 3.70 11.58
CA GLU A 44 1.91 3.80 10.12
C GLU A 44 2.48 2.53 9.48
N GLU A 45 3.49 1.92 10.12
CA GLU A 45 4.06 0.64 9.67
C GLU A 45 3.08 -0.52 9.85
N GLN A 46 2.33 -0.56 10.94
CA GLN A 46 1.32 -1.61 11.17
C GLN A 46 0.21 -1.55 10.11
N THR A 47 -0.34 -0.35 9.86
CA THR A 47 -1.31 -0.13 8.79
C THR A 47 -0.73 -0.54 7.43
N ALA A 48 0.49 -0.12 7.11
CA ALA A 48 1.12 -0.46 5.83
C ALA A 48 1.28 -1.99 5.66
N LEU A 49 1.75 -2.70 6.70
CA LEU A 49 1.92 -4.16 6.65
C LEU A 49 0.59 -4.91 6.48
N ARG A 50 -0.47 -4.47 7.17
CA ARG A 50 -1.81 -5.04 7.02
C ARG A 50 -2.35 -4.83 5.61
N GLU A 51 -2.30 -3.60 5.11
CA GLU A 51 -2.82 -3.22 3.78
C GLU A 51 -2.02 -3.84 2.61
N ILE A 52 -0.76 -4.23 2.82
CA ILE A 52 0.00 -5.00 1.82
C ILE A 52 -0.44 -6.47 1.77
N PHE A 53 -0.98 -7.00 2.87
CA PHE A 53 -1.39 -8.39 2.99
C PHE A 53 -2.84 -8.65 2.55
N GLU A 54 -3.73 -7.67 2.73
CA GLU A 54 -5.14 -7.69 2.28
C GLU A 54 -5.28 -7.75 0.74
#